data_AF-A0A1T3CX64-F1
#
_entry.id   AF-A0A1T3CX64-F1
#
_cell.length_a   1.000
_cell.length_b   1.000
_cell.length_c   1.000
_cell.angle_alpha   90.00
_cell.angle_beta   90.00
_cell.angle_gamma   90.00
#
_symmetry.space_group_name_H-M   'P 1'
#
loop_
_entity.id
_entity.type
_entity.pdbx_description
1 polymer ?
#
loop_
_entity_poly.entity_id
_entity_poly.type
_entity_poly.pdbx_seq_one_letter_code
_entity_poly.pdbx_strand_id
1 'polypeptide(L)'
;MIRHIRVSGHPMTFHYSEWSVLYDTCQVLKLLSGLKLDRLTVCGTGEAQSSYDSLNRLVKYSDGWKELHYKSHTSGFIGYKVAWLDELDELIGENRFLREPQPGGWQRILEDRDGSDSGASVTIYRSNIPYLDVTEPYISNKCTWTKFTQELAPDQDIEEYQDAEDARLMADGEVEKEMLVVVKRGRGVDYEEKQGSPYLEQGDIREEFPGKTWAEIKASKDIVQEISCERVCYVGADDIYQERHVDLVDDYTHVDDYVWPATHAFRYSSESYE
;
A
#
# COMPACT_ATOMS: atom_id res chain seq x y z
N MET A 1 -17.01 7.05 16.98
CA MET A 1 -15.72 7.43 16.35
C MET A 1 -15.15 6.19 15.70
N ILE A 2 -14.71 6.28 14.45
CA ILE A 2 -14.13 5.14 13.72
C ILE A 2 -12.70 4.93 14.25
N ARG A 3 -12.38 3.72 14.68
CA ARG A 3 -11.07 3.35 15.25
C ARG A 3 -10.34 2.27 14.48
N HIS A 4 -11.07 1.54 13.64
CA HIS A 4 -10.52 0.48 12.82
C HIS A 4 -11.02 0.73 11.40
N ILE A 5 -10.09 0.84 10.45
CA ILE A 5 -10.41 1.01 9.03
C ILE A 5 -9.60 -0.01 8.25
N ARG A 6 -10.23 -0.56 7.20
CA ARG A 6 -9.55 -1.30 6.14
C ARG A 6 -9.71 -0.52 4.84
N VAL A 7 -8.63 -0.42 4.07
CA VAL A 7 -8.60 0.23 2.76
C VAL A 7 -7.83 -0.62 1.76
N SER A 8 -8.11 -0.40 0.48
CA SER A 8 -7.25 -0.88 -0.59
C SER A 8 -5.91 -0.13 -0.58
N GLY A 9 -4.85 -0.84 -0.93
CA GLY A 9 -3.52 -0.30 -1.21
C GLY A 9 -3.34 0.16 -2.65
N HIS A 10 -4.35 0.00 -3.51
CA HIS A 10 -4.28 0.51 -4.88
C HIS A 10 -4.28 2.04 -4.89
N PRO A 11 -3.38 2.66 -5.67
CA PRO A 11 -3.33 4.11 -5.75
C PRO A 11 -4.58 4.66 -6.42
N MET A 12 -4.96 5.86 -6.02
CA MET A 12 -5.98 6.65 -6.68
C MET A 12 -5.37 7.38 -7.86
N THR A 13 -5.93 7.17 -9.04
CA THR A 13 -5.53 7.86 -10.28
C THR A 13 -6.36 9.10 -10.47
N PHE A 14 -5.71 10.24 -10.61
CA PHE A 14 -6.31 11.51 -10.98
C PHE A 14 -5.98 11.78 -12.43
N HIS A 15 -7.00 11.88 -13.27
CA HIS A 15 -6.86 12.14 -14.69
C HIS A 15 -7.05 13.64 -14.94
N TYR A 16 -6.03 14.25 -15.53
CA TYR A 16 -6.03 15.60 -16.04
C TYR A 16 -6.14 15.54 -17.57
N SER A 17 -6.22 16.69 -18.25
CA SER A 17 -6.43 16.72 -19.70
C SER A 17 -5.32 16.07 -20.52
N GLU A 18 -4.07 16.11 -20.04
CA GLU A 18 -2.89 15.64 -20.80
C GLU A 18 -2.00 14.66 -20.03
N TRP A 19 -2.30 14.39 -18.75
CA TRP A 19 -1.53 13.47 -17.90
C TRP A 19 -2.40 12.91 -16.78
N SER A 20 -1.89 11.88 -16.10
CA SER A 20 -2.50 11.34 -14.89
C SER A 20 -1.49 11.28 -13.75
N VAL A 21 -1.96 11.49 -12.53
CA VAL A 21 -1.15 11.38 -11.31
C VAL A 21 -1.70 10.25 -10.45
N LEU A 22 -0.80 9.49 -9.83
CA LEU A 22 -1.13 8.41 -8.91
C LEU A 22 -0.86 8.86 -7.47
N TYR A 23 -1.86 8.73 -6.60
CA TYR A 23 -1.71 8.92 -5.17
C TYR A 23 -1.90 7.60 -4.43
N ASP A 24 -0.86 7.14 -3.77
CA ASP A 24 -0.90 6.00 -2.87
C ASP A 24 -1.71 6.29 -1.60
N THR A 25 -1.97 5.25 -0.82
CA THR A 25 -2.71 5.35 0.45
C THR A 25 -2.07 6.34 1.42
N CYS A 26 -0.74 6.41 1.51
CA CYS A 26 -0.06 7.34 2.42
C CYS A 26 -0.34 8.80 2.05
N GLN A 27 -0.28 9.14 0.76
CA GLN A 27 -0.59 10.47 0.24
C GLN A 27 -2.05 10.84 0.53
N VAL A 28 -3.00 9.94 0.27
CA VAL A 28 -4.42 10.20 0.52
C VAL A 28 -4.74 10.42 2.00
N LEU A 29 -4.10 9.67 2.90
CA LEU A 29 -4.30 9.83 4.35
C LEU A 29 -3.90 11.22 4.86
N LYS A 30 -3.00 11.94 4.16
CA LYS A 30 -2.62 13.31 4.52
C LYS A 30 -3.77 14.33 4.41
N LEU A 31 -4.83 14.00 3.66
CA LEU A 31 -6.05 14.82 3.61
C LEU A 31 -6.93 14.69 4.86
N LEU A 32 -6.68 13.69 5.71
CA LEU A 32 -7.54 13.34 6.84
C LEU A 32 -6.97 13.83 8.17
N SER A 33 -6.87 15.16 8.34
CA SER A 33 -6.45 15.72 9.63
C SER A 33 -7.41 15.32 10.76
N GLY A 34 -6.86 14.94 11.90
CA GLY A 34 -7.59 14.38 13.05
C GLY A 34 -7.80 12.87 12.98
N LEU A 35 -7.29 12.19 11.94
CA LEU A 35 -7.32 10.73 11.88
C LEU A 35 -6.56 10.15 13.08
N LYS A 36 -7.20 9.22 13.79
CA LYS A 36 -6.66 8.61 15.01
C LYS A 36 -7.22 7.20 15.19
N LEU A 37 -6.69 6.28 14.41
CA LEU A 37 -7.11 4.89 14.37
C LEU A 37 -6.33 4.04 15.38
N ASP A 38 -7.02 3.13 16.04
CA ASP A 38 -6.36 2.03 16.76
C ASP A 38 -5.73 1.05 15.76
N ARG A 39 -6.38 0.84 14.60
CA ARG A 39 -5.84 0.01 13.52
C ARG A 39 -6.18 0.55 12.13
N LEU A 40 -5.16 0.65 11.28
CA LEU A 40 -5.30 0.77 9.84
C LEU A 40 -4.92 -0.57 9.20
N THR A 41 -5.79 -1.14 8.37
CA THR A 41 -5.47 -2.30 7.53
C THR A 41 -5.39 -1.85 6.08
N VAL A 42 -4.27 -2.11 5.42
CA VAL A 42 -4.08 -1.83 3.99
C VAL A 42 -3.94 -3.16 3.27
N CYS A 43 -4.78 -3.38 2.27
CA CYS A 43 -4.73 -4.56 1.42
C CYS A 43 -3.91 -4.22 0.17
N GLY A 44 -2.64 -4.65 0.16
CA GLY A 44 -1.66 -4.35 -0.87
C GLY A 44 -2.10 -4.75 -2.27
N THR A 45 -1.40 -4.19 -3.25
CA THR A 45 -1.72 -4.35 -4.66
C THR A 45 -1.15 -5.65 -5.22
N GLY A 46 -1.60 -6.01 -6.42
CA GLY A 46 -1.03 -7.09 -7.22
C GLY A 46 0.47 -6.96 -7.53
N GLU A 47 0.99 -5.72 -7.48
CA GLU A 47 2.29 -5.34 -8.01
C GLU A 47 3.32 -5.23 -6.87
N ALA A 48 4.41 -6.00 -7.01
CA ALA A 48 5.39 -6.22 -5.95
C ALA A 48 6.10 -4.94 -5.51
N GLN A 49 6.57 -4.14 -6.47
CA GLN A 49 7.33 -2.93 -6.17
C GLN A 49 6.43 -1.84 -5.57
N SER A 50 5.29 -1.54 -6.19
CA SER A 50 4.31 -0.60 -5.61
C SER A 50 3.87 -1.00 -4.21
N SER A 51 3.71 -2.30 -3.93
CA SER A 51 3.36 -2.77 -2.59
C SER A 51 4.46 -2.49 -1.55
N TYR A 52 5.72 -2.73 -1.93
CA TYR A 52 6.88 -2.41 -1.09
C TYR A 52 7.00 -0.91 -0.82
N ASP A 53 6.92 -0.09 -1.86
CA ASP A 53 7.04 1.36 -1.77
C ASP A 53 5.89 1.97 -0.96
N SER A 54 4.66 1.50 -1.17
CA SER A 54 3.49 1.93 -0.40
C SER A 54 3.66 1.65 1.09
N LEU A 55 4.10 0.43 1.45
CA LEU A 55 4.34 0.10 2.86
C LEU A 55 5.49 0.93 3.45
N ASN A 56 6.59 1.12 2.71
CA ASN A 56 7.68 2.00 3.15
C ASN A 56 7.19 3.41 3.47
N ARG A 57 6.40 4.02 2.58
CA ARG A 57 5.84 5.37 2.80
C ARG A 57 4.93 5.41 4.01
N LEU A 58 4.08 4.41 4.18
CA LEU A 58 3.21 4.31 5.36
C LEU A 58 4.03 4.21 6.66
N VAL A 59 5.09 3.38 6.69
CA VAL A 59 5.95 3.26 7.88
C VAL A 59 6.73 4.55 8.14
N LYS A 60 7.27 5.18 7.09
CA LYS A 60 8.14 6.36 7.21
C LYS A 60 7.35 7.64 7.50
N TYR A 61 6.26 7.90 6.79
CA TYR A 61 5.63 9.23 6.77
C TYR A 61 4.18 9.28 7.25
N SER A 62 3.46 8.16 7.33
CA SER A 62 2.05 8.18 7.74
C SER A 62 1.92 8.23 9.26
N ASP A 63 1.15 9.20 9.73
CA ASP A 63 0.49 9.16 11.04
C ASP A 63 -0.99 8.79 10.82
N GLY A 64 -1.78 8.86 11.88
CA GLY A 64 -3.20 8.56 11.90
C GLY A 64 -3.55 7.16 12.40
N TRP A 65 -2.57 6.34 12.77
CA TRP A 65 -2.79 4.96 13.22
C TRP A 65 -1.82 4.52 14.31
N LYS A 66 -2.32 3.70 15.25
CA LYS A 66 -1.52 3.05 16.31
C LYS A 66 -0.94 1.71 15.86
N GLU A 67 -1.71 0.90 15.15
CA GLU A 67 -1.27 -0.32 14.49
C GLU A 67 -1.57 -0.25 12.99
N LEU A 68 -0.59 -0.56 12.14
CA LEU A 68 -0.76 -0.75 10.71
C LEU A 68 -0.63 -2.23 10.39
N HIS A 69 -1.63 -2.78 9.71
CA HIS A 69 -1.66 -4.13 9.19
C HIS A 69 -1.61 -4.06 7.67
N TYR A 70 -0.47 -4.36 7.08
CA TYR A 70 -0.33 -4.42 5.63
C TYR A 70 -0.45 -5.87 5.17
N LYS A 71 -1.48 -6.20 4.41
CA LYS A 71 -1.70 -7.55 3.87
C LYS A 71 -1.27 -7.59 2.41
N SER A 72 -0.52 -8.60 2.01
CA SER A 72 -0.20 -8.87 0.61
C SER A 72 -0.63 -10.28 0.24
N HIS A 73 -1.15 -10.44 -0.98
CA HIS A 73 -1.50 -11.73 -1.58
C HIS A 73 -0.27 -12.55 -1.97
N THR A 74 0.93 -11.96 -1.93
CA THR A 74 2.17 -12.57 -2.41
C THR A 74 3.32 -12.29 -1.45
N SER A 75 4.29 -13.20 -1.42
CA SER A 75 5.59 -12.99 -0.76
C SER A 75 6.56 -12.21 -1.65
N GLY A 76 6.24 -12.08 -2.94
CA GLY A 76 7.12 -11.45 -3.93
C GLY A 76 7.40 -9.98 -3.67
N PHE A 77 6.52 -9.25 -2.96
CA PHE A 77 6.71 -7.82 -2.68
C PHE A 77 7.93 -7.50 -1.78
N ILE A 78 8.54 -8.50 -1.13
CA ILE A 78 9.83 -8.31 -0.42
C ILE A 78 10.99 -9.13 -1.02
N GLY A 79 10.71 -9.90 -2.08
CA GLY A 79 11.69 -10.74 -2.78
C GLY A 79 11.94 -10.36 -4.24
N TYR A 80 11.19 -9.41 -4.79
CA TYR A 80 11.28 -9.01 -6.19
C TYR A 80 12.65 -8.44 -6.55
N LYS A 81 13.05 -8.70 -7.78
CA LYS A 81 14.10 -7.93 -8.45
C LYS A 81 13.49 -6.62 -8.95
N VAL A 82 14.17 -5.49 -8.72
CA VAL A 82 13.78 -4.22 -9.32
C VAL A 82 13.82 -4.38 -10.84
N ALA A 83 12.65 -4.32 -11.46
CA ALA A 83 12.52 -4.44 -12.91
C ALA A 83 12.86 -3.07 -13.50
N TRP A 84 14.05 -2.96 -14.10
CA TRP A 84 14.48 -1.83 -14.94
C TRP A 84 14.77 -0.53 -14.17
N LEU A 85 16.05 -0.28 -13.93
CA LEU A 85 16.62 1.06 -14.05
C LEU A 85 16.72 1.33 -15.56
N ASP A 86 15.62 1.74 -16.20
CA ASP A 86 15.78 2.37 -17.52
C ASP A 86 16.50 3.71 -17.29
N GLU A 87 17.36 4.14 -18.21
CA GLU A 87 18.10 5.42 -18.16
C GLU A 87 17.17 6.64 -17.94
N LEU A 88 15.86 6.48 -18.19
CA LEU A 88 14.82 7.45 -17.87
C LEU A 88 14.52 7.55 -16.36
N ASP A 89 14.53 6.46 -15.59
CA ASP A 89 14.28 6.47 -14.14
C ASP A 89 15.39 7.19 -13.36
N GLU A 90 16.65 7.08 -13.81
CA GLU A 90 17.75 7.91 -13.28
C GLU A 90 17.52 9.40 -13.54
N LEU A 91 16.79 9.75 -14.62
CA LEU A 91 16.50 11.13 -15.01
C LEU A 91 15.33 11.74 -14.22
N ILE A 92 14.35 10.93 -13.80
CA ILE A 92 13.17 11.40 -13.03
C ILE A 92 13.42 11.35 -11.52
N GLY A 93 14.33 10.49 -11.03
CA GLY A 93 14.67 10.43 -9.60
C GLY A 93 13.47 10.13 -8.69
N GLU A 94 12.41 9.54 -9.26
CA GLU A 94 11.14 9.41 -8.58
C GLU A 94 11.15 8.19 -7.67
N ASN A 95 11.25 8.45 -6.36
CA ASN A 95 10.41 7.81 -5.35
C ASN A 95 10.55 6.30 -5.07
N ARG A 96 11.59 5.62 -5.55
CA ARG A 96 11.80 4.19 -5.28
C ARG A 96 12.53 3.96 -3.95
N PHE A 97 11.96 3.14 -3.07
CA PHE A 97 12.66 2.70 -1.87
C PHE A 97 13.58 1.56 -2.22
N LEU A 98 14.86 1.72 -1.93
CA LEU A 98 15.80 0.62 -2.03
C LEU A 98 15.41 -0.50 -1.07
N ARG A 99 15.51 -1.74 -1.56
CA ARG A 99 15.14 -2.92 -0.78
C ARG A 99 16.12 -3.15 0.37
N GLU A 100 15.59 -3.50 1.53
CA GLU A 100 16.39 -3.93 2.68
C GLU A 100 15.87 -5.26 3.23
N PRO A 101 16.70 -6.05 3.94
CA PRO A 101 16.21 -7.22 4.67
C PRO A 101 15.15 -6.83 5.71
N GLN A 102 13.97 -7.44 5.62
CA GLN A 102 12.83 -7.13 6.48
C GLN A 102 12.63 -8.20 7.56
N PRO A 103 12.19 -7.84 8.78
CA PRO A 103 11.64 -6.53 9.19
C PRO A 103 12.68 -5.49 9.61
N GLY A 104 13.99 -5.79 9.53
CA GLY A 104 15.05 -4.93 10.07
C GLY A 104 15.05 -3.50 9.52
N GLY A 105 14.87 -3.33 8.21
CA GLY A 105 14.79 -2.00 7.59
C GLY A 105 13.63 -1.16 8.11
N TRP A 106 12.41 -1.69 8.08
CA TRP A 106 11.22 -0.99 8.61
C TRP A 106 11.30 -0.76 10.11
N GLN A 107 11.90 -1.68 10.87
CA GLN A 107 12.10 -1.51 12.31
C GLN A 107 12.98 -0.28 12.60
N ARG A 108 14.10 -0.11 11.88
CA ARG A 108 14.98 1.06 12.02
C ARG A 108 14.26 2.37 11.70
N ILE A 109 13.53 2.42 10.59
CA ILE A 109 12.72 3.60 10.21
C ILE A 109 11.75 3.98 11.33
N LEU A 110 11.09 2.98 11.92
CA LEU A 110 10.12 3.22 12.98
C LEU A 110 10.78 3.64 14.30
N GLU A 111 11.93 3.08 14.64
CA GLU A 111 12.73 3.46 15.81
C GLU A 111 13.30 4.88 15.69
N ASP A 112 13.76 5.28 14.51
CA ASP A 112 14.23 6.66 14.26
C ASP A 112 13.10 7.67 14.44
N ARG A 113 11.87 7.28 14.08
CA ARG A 113 10.68 8.13 14.18
C ARG A 113 10.10 8.20 15.60
N ASP A 114 9.89 7.05 16.23
CA ASP A 114 9.17 6.95 17.51
C ASP A 114 10.12 6.92 18.72
N GLY A 115 11.44 6.74 18.48
CA GLY A 115 12.49 6.54 19.47
C GLY A 115 12.77 5.06 19.73
N SER A 116 14.05 4.67 19.82
CA SER A 116 14.49 3.27 19.98
C SER A 116 13.95 2.60 21.26
N ASP A 117 13.78 3.37 22.35
CA ASP A 117 13.25 2.86 23.63
C ASP A 117 11.70 2.90 23.72
N SER A 118 11.03 3.31 22.65
CA SER A 118 9.56 3.47 22.64
C SER A 118 8.81 2.14 22.69
N GLY A 119 9.48 1.04 22.33
CA GLY A 119 8.85 -0.28 22.16
C GLY A 119 8.01 -0.40 20.88
N ALA A 120 8.25 0.47 19.89
CA ALA A 120 7.72 0.31 18.55
C ALA A 120 8.21 -1.01 17.92
N SER A 121 7.39 -1.64 17.07
CA SER A 121 7.74 -2.96 16.52
C SER A 121 7.18 -3.20 15.13
N VAL A 122 7.94 -3.94 14.33
CA VAL A 122 7.54 -4.50 13.05
C VAL A 122 7.63 -6.03 13.14
N THR A 123 6.55 -6.71 12.78
CA THR A 123 6.54 -8.19 12.69
C THR A 123 5.94 -8.62 11.38
N ILE A 124 6.65 -9.48 10.66
CA ILE A 124 6.16 -10.07 9.42
C ILE A 124 5.70 -11.48 9.72
N TYR A 125 4.50 -11.78 9.27
CA TYR A 125 3.98 -13.12 9.22
C TYR A 125 3.81 -13.53 7.75
N ARG A 126 4.04 -14.80 7.47
CA ARG A 126 3.92 -15.41 6.15
C ARG A 126 3.11 -16.69 6.25
N SER A 127 2.18 -16.89 5.33
CA SER A 127 1.42 -18.14 5.21
C SER A 127 2.35 -19.31 4.85
N ASN A 128 2.10 -20.50 5.39
CA ASN A 128 2.75 -21.73 4.97
C ASN A 128 2.03 -22.44 3.81
N ILE A 129 0.88 -21.92 3.36
CA ILE A 129 0.09 -22.44 2.24
C ILE A 129 0.18 -21.46 1.06
N PRO A 130 0.63 -21.91 -0.13
CA PRO A 130 0.55 -21.10 -1.35
C PRO A 130 -0.89 -21.01 -1.85
N TYR A 131 -1.25 -19.86 -2.41
CA TYR A 131 -2.54 -19.66 -3.05
C TYR A 131 -2.40 -19.60 -4.57
N LEU A 132 -2.67 -20.73 -5.23
CA LEU A 132 -2.46 -20.89 -6.69
C LEU A 132 -3.71 -20.55 -7.53
N ASP A 133 -4.91 -20.58 -6.93
CA ASP A 133 -6.16 -20.36 -7.66
C ASP A 133 -6.66 -18.93 -7.54
N VAL A 134 -6.09 -18.05 -8.34
CA VAL A 134 -6.37 -16.63 -8.30
C VAL A 134 -7.73 -16.24 -8.91
N THR A 135 -8.55 -17.21 -9.31
CA THR A 135 -9.79 -17.00 -10.08
C THR A 135 -11.03 -16.81 -9.21
N GLU A 136 -11.00 -17.28 -7.96
CA GLU A 136 -12.07 -17.10 -6.99
C GLU A 136 -11.63 -16.25 -5.78
N PRO A 137 -12.55 -15.52 -5.15
CA PRO A 137 -12.26 -14.87 -3.88
C PRO A 137 -11.92 -15.89 -2.80
N TYR A 138 -10.95 -15.60 -1.94
CA TYR A 138 -10.57 -16.50 -0.86
C TYR A 138 -10.38 -15.81 0.47
N ILE A 139 -10.74 -16.51 1.54
CA ILE A 139 -10.54 -16.02 2.90
C ILE A 139 -9.08 -16.26 3.28
N SER A 140 -8.40 -15.17 3.60
CA SER A 140 -7.04 -15.20 4.13
C SER A 140 -6.94 -16.11 5.35
N ASN A 141 -6.14 -17.17 5.28
CA ASN A 141 -6.19 -18.26 6.27
C ASN A 141 -5.27 -17.96 7.45
N LYS A 142 -5.75 -17.24 8.47
CA LYS A 142 -4.94 -16.83 9.64
C LYS A 142 -4.22 -17.94 10.40
N CYS A 143 -4.67 -19.18 10.28
CA CYS A 143 -4.09 -20.30 11.01
C CYS A 143 -2.77 -20.83 10.40
N THR A 144 -2.37 -20.35 9.21
CA THR A 144 -1.17 -20.80 8.48
C THR A 144 0.06 -19.92 8.73
N TRP A 145 -0.07 -18.90 9.56
CA TRP A 145 0.87 -17.78 9.61
C TRP A 145 2.05 -18.06 10.54
N THR A 146 3.26 -18.01 9.99
CA THR A 146 4.51 -18.13 10.74
C THR A 146 5.30 -16.83 10.67
N LYS A 147 6.00 -16.47 11.76
CA LYS A 147 6.90 -15.31 11.75
C LYS A 147 7.98 -15.49 10.69
N PHE A 148 8.27 -14.42 9.97
CA PHE A 148 9.21 -14.42 8.87
C PHE A 148 10.22 -13.28 9.03
N THR A 149 11.47 -13.56 8.66
CA THR A 149 12.58 -12.61 8.67
C THR A 149 13.49 -12.88 7.46
N GLN A 150 14.02 -11.81 6.88
CA GLN A 150 15.12 -11.83 5.93
C GLN A 150 16.38 -11.33 6.61
N GLU A 151 17.49 -11.88 6.18
CA GLU A 151 18.84 -11.51 6.58
C GLU A 151 19.68 -11.48 5.31
N LEU A 152 20.72 -10.65 5.29
CA LEU A 152 21.73 -10.73 4.24
C LEU A 152 22.41 -12.10 4.28
N ALA A 153 22.74 -12.65 3.11
CA ALA A 153 23.64 -13.81 3.07
C ALA A 153 25.03 -13.40 3.63
N PRO A 154 25.82 -14.35 4.18
CA PRO A 154 27.09 -14.02 4.84
C PRO A 154 28.08 -13.17 4.03
N ASP A 155 28.07 -13.31 2.70
CA ASP A 155 28.98 -12.61 1.78
C ASP A 155 28.26 -11.59 0.87
N GLN A 156 26.97 -11.33 1.12
CA GLN A 156 26.15 -10.40 0.33
C GLN A 156 26.14 -9.03 1.00
N ASP A 157 26.46 -7.98 0.24
CA ASP A 157 26.31 -6.61 0.69
C ASP A 157 24.91 -6.05 0.39
N ILE A 158 24.64 -4.83 0.88
CA ILE A 158 23.31 -4.23 0.73
C ILE A 158 23.00 -3.83 -0.72
N GLU A 159 24.01 -3.44 -1.51
CA GLU A 159 23.83 -3.02 -2.91
C GLU A 159 23.48 -4.25 -3.76
N GLU A 160 24.20 -5.35 -3.56
CA GLU A 160 23.87 -6.65 -4.17
C GLU A 160 22.49 -7.14 -3.74
N TYR A 161 22.12 -6.97 -2.47
CA TYR A 161 20.78 -7.33 -2.01
C TYR A 161 19.69 -6.52 -2.69
N GLN A 162 19.90 -5.22 -2.92
CA GLN A 162 18.94 -4.33 -3.56
C GLN A 162 18.66 -4.71 -5.01
N ASP A 163 19.70 -5.15 -5.73
CA ASP A 163 19.65 -5.49 -7.14
C ASP A 163 19.23 -6.95 -7.42
N ALA A 164 19.39 -7.84 -6.44
CA ALA A 164 19.06 -9.26 -6.58
C ALA A 164 17.60 -9.56 -6.19
N GLU A 165 17.03 -10.58 -6.83
CA GLU A 165 15.84 -11.26 -6.31
C GLU A 165 16.20 -12.17 -5.13
N ASP A 166 15.27 -12.30 -4.17
CA ASP A 166 15.36 -13.35 -3.16
C ASP A 166 14.83 -14.66 -3.76
N ALA A 167 15.74 -15.47 -4.30
CA ALA A 167 15.41 -16.74 -4.96
C ALA A 167 14.54 -17.69 -4.10
N ARG A 168 14.60 -17.58 -2.75
CA ARG A 168 13.77 -18.42 -1.86
C ARG A 168 12.32 -17.95 -1.83
N LEU A 169 12.09 -16.65 -1.94
CA LEU A 169 10.75 -16.06 -1.98
C LEU A 169 10.15 -16.09 -3.38
N MET A 170 11.00 -16.07 -4.41
CA MET A 170 10.58 -16.04 -5.81
C MET A 170 10.37 -17.44 -6.42
N ALA A 171 10.68 -18.51 -5.69
CA ALA A 171 10.44 -19.88 -6.14
C ALA A 171 8.93 -20.21 -6.28
N ASP A 172 8.61 -21.14 -7.18
CA ASP A 172 7.25 -21.66 -7.37
C ASP A 172 6.68 -22.21 -6.06
N GLY A 173 5.47 -21.79 -5.70
CA GLY A 173 4.83 -22.15 -4.44
C GLY A 173 5.35 -21.37 -3.23
N GLU A 174 6.39 -20.55 -3.38
CA GLU A 174 6.86 -19.64 -2.35
C GLU A 174 6.36 -18.21 -2.60
N VAL A 175 6.36 -17.75 -3.85
CA VAL A 175 5.92 -16.40 -4.22
C VAL A 175 4.43 -16.18 -3.98
N GLU A 176 3.61 -17.22 -4.11
CA GLU A 176 2.15 -17.16 -3.94
C GLU A 176 1.67 -17.26 -2.48
N LYS A 177 2.60 -17.27 -1.52
CA LYS A 177 2.25 -17.29 -0.09
C LYS A 177 1.92 -15.87 0.39
N GLU A 178 0.77 -15.72 1.02
CA GLU A 178 0.33 -14.45 1.61
C GLU A 178 1.30 -13.94 2.70
N MET A 179 1.34 -12.62 2.87
CA MET A 179 2.10 -11.94 3.92
C MET A 179 1.29 -10.85 4.63
N LEU A 180 1.66 -10.57 5.88
CA LEU A 180 1.04 -9.64 6.81
C LEU A 180 2.18 -9.01 7.56
N VAL A 181 2.31 -7.71 7.36
CA VAL A 181 3.24 -6.88 8.13
C VAL A 181 2.41 -6.16 9.18
N VAL A 182 2.73 -6.40 10.45
CA VAL A 182 2.14 -5.70 11.58
C VAL A 182 3.17 -4.70 12.08
N VAL A 183 2.83 -3.42 11.99
CA VAL A 183 3.63 -2.30 12.45
C VAL A 183 2.92 -1.65 13.64
N LYS A 184 3.60 -1.48 14.76
CA LYS A 184 3.02 -0.90 15.99
C LYS A 184 3.82 0.31 16.42
N ARG A 185 3.13 1.44 16.59
CA ARG A 185 3.74 2.68 17.10
C ARG A 185 4.27 2.52 18.52
N GLY A 186 5.26 3.35 18.84
CA GLY A 186 5.87 3.45 20.15
C GLY A 186 4.88 3.83 21.26
N ARG A 187 5.22 3.46 22.50
CA ARG A 187 4.39 3.78 23.67
C ARG A 187 4.33 5.28 23.89
N GLY A 188 3.12 5.82 24.02
CA GLY A 188 2.91 7.24 24.32
C GLY A 188 3.13 8.17 23.12
N VAL A 189 3.43 7.63 21.94
CA VAL A 189 3.46 8.39 20.70
C VAL A 189 2.06 8.90 20.39
N ASP A 190 1.95 10.20 20.11
CA ASP A 190 0.74 10.80 19.60
C ASP A 190 0.64 10.57 18.10
N TYR A 191 0.01 9.45 17.74
CA TYR A 191 -0.10 8.97 16.36
C TYR A 191 -1.22 9.65 15.56
N GLU A 192 -1.77 10.76 16.03
CA GLU A 192 -2.81 11.49 15.29
C GLU A 192 -2.23 12.19 14.06
N GLU A 193 -2.89 12.08 12.91
CA GLU A 193 -2.51 12.87 11.73
C GLU A 193 -2.96 14.32 11.97
N LYS A 194 -2.04 15.19 12.39
CA LYS A 194 -2.38 16.55 12.85
C LYS A 194 -2.65 17.48 11.69
N GLN A 195 -3.50 18.48 11.94
CA GLN A 195 -3.55 19.65 11.07
C GLN A 195 -2.16 20.31 11.03
N GLY A 196 -1.64 20.56 9.83
CA GLY A 196 -0.30 21.11 9.64
C GLY A 196 0.84 20.10 9.84
N SER A 197 0.54 18.79 9.78
CA SER A 197 1.59 17.76 9.66
C SER A 197 2.51 18.06 8.47
N PRO A 198 3.82 17.71 8.56
CA PRO A 198 4.76 17.95 7.46
C PRO A 198 4.28 17.37 6.14
N TYR A 199 4.65 18.04 5.05
CA TYR A 199 4.46 17.52 3.70
C TYR A 199 5.33 16.29 3.49
N LEU A 200 4.87 15.36 2.66
CA LEU A 200 5.70 14.29 2.14
C LEU A 200 6.85 14.91 1.33
N GLU A 201 7.99 14.22 1.30
CA GLU A 201 9.18 14.70 0.57
C GLU A 201 8.92 14.85 -0.93
N GLN A 202 8.01 14.05 -1.48
CA GLN A 202 7.60 14.08 -2.88
C GLN A 202 6.12 13.69 -3.03
N GLY A 203 5.42 14.38 -3.94
CA GLY A 203 4.06 14.02 -4.38
C GLY A 203 2.99 14.20 -3.31
N ASP A 204 3.13 15.13 -2.38
CA ASP A 204 2.07 15.33 -1.39
C ASP A 204 0.83 15.92 -2.06
N ILE A 205 -0.31 15.22 -1.99
CA ILE A 205 -1.58 15.64 -2.59
C ILE A 205 -2.04 17.05 -2.15
N ARG A 206 -1.59 17.52 -0.98
CA ARG A 206 -1.91 18.86 -0.47
C ARG A 206 -1.17 19.96 -1.24
N GLU A 207 -0.11 19.66 -1.97
CA GLU A 207 0.59 20.64 -2.82
C GLU A 207 -0.28 21.02 -4.02
N GLU A 208 -0.95 20.03 -4.61
CA GLU A 208 -1.88 20.24 -5.73
C GLU A 208 -3.23 20.80 -5.25
N PHE A 209 -3.68 20.42 -4.06
CA PHE A 209 -4.97 20.82 -3.50
C PHE A 209 -4.84 21.51 -2.13
N PRO A 210 -4.18 22.67 -2.05
CA PRO A 210 -3.87 23.32 -0.78
C PRO A 210 -5.13 23.75 -0.03
N GLY A 211 -5.30 23.21 1.17
CA GLY A 211 -6.41 23.54 2.07
C GLY A 211 -7.78 23.03 1.63
N LYS A 212 -7.86 22.24 0.54
CA LYS A 212 -9.12 21.67 0.07
C LYS A 212 -9.47 20.39 0.83
N THR A 213 -10.73 20.26 1.17
CA THR A 213 -11.33 19.01 1.65
C THR A 213 -11.51 18.01 0.51
N TRP A 214 -11.68 16.73 0.85
CA TRP A 214 -11.98 15.70 -0.16
C TRP A 214 -13.21 16.02 -1.02
N ALA A 215 -14.24 16.62 -0.44
CA ALA A 215 -15.44 17.03 -1.17
C ALA A 215 -15.14 18.14 -2.19
N GLU A 216 -14.29 19.10 -1.85
CA GLU A 216 -13.87 20.18 -2.75
C GLU A 216 -12.95 19.68 -3.86
N ILE A 217 -12.06 18.72 -3.56
CA ILE A 217 -11.21 18.07 -4.57
C ILE A 217 -12.09 17.35 -5.61
N LYS A 218 -13.04 16.52 -5.17
CA LYS A 218 -13.99 15.84 -6.07
C LYS A 218 -14.85 16.81 -6.89
N ALA A 219 -15.10 18.02 -6.39
CA ALA A 219 -15.86 19.04 -7.09
C ALA A 219 -15.02 19.87 -8.08
N SER A 220 -13.68 19.76 -8.06
CA SER A 220 -12.75 20.56 -8.87
C SER A 220 -12.63 20.03 -10.31
N LYS A 221 -13.76 19.97 -11.03
CA LYS A 221 -13.86 19.46 -12.41
C LYS A 221 -13.11 20.30 -13.44
N ASP A 222 -12.80 21.54 -13.10
CA ASP A 222 -11.98 22.45 -13.89
C ASP A 222 -10.50 22.02 -13.94
N ILE A 223 -10.08 21.17 -13.00
CA ILE A 223 -8.71 20.70 -12.86
C ILE A 223 -8.65 19.18 -13.08
N VAL A 224 -9.48 18.43 -12.37
CA VAL A 224 -9.49 16.96 -12.41
C VAL A 224 -10.70 16.49 -13.24
N GLN A 225 -10.42 15.84 -14.37
CA GLN A 225 -11.48 15.34 -15.24
C GLN A 225 -12.15 14.09 -14.65
N GLU A 226 -11.34 13.20 -14.09
CA GLU A 226 -11.80 11.94 -13.53
C GLU A 226 -10.87 11.50 -12.39
N ILE A 227 -11.45 10.88 -11.36
CA ILE A 227 -10.70 10.15 -10.34
C ILE A 227 -11.07 8.69 -10.48
N SER A 228 -10.11 7.78 -10.42
CA SER A 228 -10.37 6.34 -10.47
C SER A 228 -9.51 5.55 -9.48
N CYS A 229 -10.01 4.40 -9.03
CA CYS A 229 -9.25 3.46 -8.18
C CYS A 229 -9.76 2.05 -8.48
N GLU A 230 -8.87 1.10 -8.75
CA GLU A 230 -9.25 -0.29 -9.08
C GLU A 230 -10.32 -0.42 -10.18
N ARG A 231 -10.28 0.45 -11.21
CA ARG A 231 -11.29 0.49 -12.29
C ARG A 231 -12.70 0.94 -11.83
N VAL A 232 -12.84 1.48 -10.62
CA VAL A 232 -13.99 2.28 -10.20
C VAL A 232 -13.74 3.73 -10.61
N CYS A 233 -14.52 4.21 -11.58
CA CYS A 233 -14.43 5.56 -12.11
C CYS A 233 -15.39 6.52 -11.36
N TYR A 234 -14.93 7.74 -11.08
CA TYR A 234 -15.75 8.82 -10.54
C TYR A 234 -16.00 9.85 -11.65
N VAL A 235 -16.96 9.56 -12.52
CA VAL A 235 -17.41 10.50 -13.56
C VAL A 235 -18.57 11.35 -13.03
N GLY A 236 -18.54 12.65 -13.30
CA GLY A 236 -19.56 13.56 -12.81
C GLY A 236 -20.80 13.65 -13.73
N ALA A 237 -21.88 12.99 -13.36
CA ALA A 237 -23.32 13.23 -13.66
C ALA A 237 -23.82 13.43 -15.11
N ASP A 238 -23.00 13.69 -16.13
CA ASP A 238 -23.49 14.02 -17.49
C ASP A 238 -23.15 12.98 -18.58
N ASP A 239 -22.53 11.85 -18.23
CA ASP A 239 -22.31 10.76 -19.19
C ASP A 239 -23.39 9.67 -19.11
N ILE A 240 -23.77 9.20 -20.30
CA ILE A 240 -24.91 8.33 -20.62
C ILE A 240 -24.69 6.88 -20.12
N TYR A 241 -23.57 6.61 -19.48
CA TYR A 241 -23.34 5.43 -18.66
C TYR A 241 -23.63 5.81 -17.22
N GLN A 242 -24.80 5.40 -16.71
CA GLN A 242 -25.07 5.44 -15.27
C GLN A 242 -24.15 4.44 -14.57
N GLU A 243 -22.89 4.80 -14.40
CA GLU A 243 -22.02 4.13 -13.45
C GLU A 243 -22.63 4.36 -12.08
N ARG A 244 -23.22 3.29 -11.54
CA ARG A 244 -23.73 3.30 -10.18
C ARG A 244 -22.56 3.69 -9.28
N HIS A 245 -22.72 4.79 -8.56
CA HIS A 245 -21.94 5.09 -7.36
C HIS A 245 -22.08 3.90 -6.40
N VAL A 246 -21.16 2.95 -6.50
CA VAL A 246 -21.05 1.88 -5.52
C VAL A 246 -19.87 2.27 -4.66
N ASP A 247 -20.16 2.82 -3.49
CA ASP A 247 -19.20 2.77 -2.40
C ASP A 247 -18.89 1.27 -2.21
N LEU A 248 -17.70 0.83 -2.64
CA LEU A 248 -17.22 -0.52 -2.38
C LEU A 248 -16.88 -0.60 -0.89
N VAL A 249 -17.91 -0.81 -0.09
CA VAL A 249 -17.78 -1.03 1.34
C VAL A 249 -17.49 -2.51 1.52
N ASP A 250 -16.33 -2.81 2.10
CA ASP A 250 -15.96 -4.15 2.52
C ASP A 250 -17.00 -4.71 3.52
N ASP A 251 -17.52 -5.90 3.27
CA ASP A 251 -18.47 -6.61 4.14
C ASP A 251 -17.72 -7.69 4.91
N TYR A 252 -17.58 -7.50 6.22
CA TYR A 252 -16.89 -8.44 7.10
C TYR A 252 -17.60 -8.57 8.45
N THR A 253 -17.59 -9.79 8.99
CA THR A 253 -18.14 -10.07 10.32
C THR A 253 -17.15 -9.66 11.43
N HIS A 254 -15.85 -9.80 11.19
CA HIS A 254 -14.80 -9.35 12.10
C HIS A 254 -13.73 -8.56 11.36
N VAL A 255 -13.13 -7.53 11.99
CA VAL A 255 -12.04 -6.69 11.42
C VAL A 255 -10.80 -7.46 10.98
N ASP A 256 -10.77 -8.75 11.29
CA ASP A 256 -9.70 -9.68 10.98
C ASP A 256 -10.04 -10.56 9.79
N ASP A 257 -11.32 -10.79 9.51
CA ASP A 257 -11.77 -11.57 8.36
C ASP A 257 -11.52 -10.74 7.11
N TYR A 258 -10.82 -11.31 6.14
CA TYR A 258 -10.60 -10.65 4.86
C TYR A 258 -10.73 -11.66 3.74
N VAL A 259 -11.63 -11.35 2.83
CA VAL A 259 -11.81 -12.06 1.57
C VAL A 259 -11.00 -11.31 0.53
N TRP A 260 -9.95 -11.93 0.00
CA TRP A 260 -9.30 -11.41 -1.18
C TRP A 260 -10.27 -11.46 -2.35
N PRO A 261 -10.45 -10.37 -3.10
CA PRO A 261 -11.17 -10.43 -4.37
C PRO A 261 -10.41 -11.31 -5.37
N ALA A 262 -11.14 -11.93 -6.30
CA ALA A 262 -10.52 -12.67 -7.41
C ALA A 262 -9.59 -11.75 -8.22
N THR A 263 -8.41 -12.24 -8.61
CA THR A 263 -7.39 -11.41 -9.30
C THR A 263 -7.80 -10.97 -10.71
N HIS A 264 -8.84 -11.55 -11.31
CA HIS A 264 -9.41 -11.07 -12.58
C HIS A 264 -10.08 -9.69 -12.48
N ALA A 265 -10.35 -9.20 -11.26
CA ALA A 265 -10.68 -7.80 -11.05
C ALA A 265 -9.46 -6.86 -11.31
N PHE A 266 -8.24 -7.40 -11.31
CA PHE A 266 -6.97 -6.65 -11.35
C PHE A 266 -6.07 -6.92 -12.57
N ARG A 267 -6.45 -7.84 -13.48
CA ARG A 267 -5.76 -8.05 -14.76
C ARG A 267 -6.76 -7.98 -15.90
N TYR A 268 -6.55 -7.04 -16.82
CA TYR A 268 -7.10 -6.95 -18.18
C TYR A 268 -8.40 -7.75 -18.47
N SER A 269 -9.49 -7.02 -18.63
CA SER A 269 -10.47 -7.38 -19.65
C SER A 269 -9.88 -6.94 -21.00
N SER A 270 -9.10 -7.81 -21.64
CA SER A 270 -9.12 -7.78 -23.10
C SER A 270 -10.45 -8.38 -23.48
N GLU A 271 -11.42 -7.53 -23.76
CA GLU A 271 -12.57 -7.97 -24.53
C GLU A 271 -12.04 -8.64 -25.79
N SER A 272 -12.47 -9.89 -25.98
CA SER A 272 -12.42 -10.52 -27.28
C SER A 272 -13.28 -9.64 -28.19
N TYR A 273 -12.63 -8.96 -29.13
CA TYR A 273 -13.32 -8.63 -30.36
C TYR A 273 -13.64 -9.95 -31.05
N GLU A 274 -14.91 -10.04 -31.46
CA GLU A 274 -15.59 -11.10 -32.22
C GLU A 274 -14.70 -12.07 -33.03
#